data_AF-A0AAP7ZPE6-F1
#
_entry.id   AF-A0AAP7ZPE6-F1
#
_cell.length_a   1.000
_cell.length_b   1.000
_cell.length_c   1.000
_cell.angle_alpha   90.00
_cell.angle_beta   90.00
_cell.angle_gamma   90.00
#
_symmetry.space_group_name_H-M   'P 1'
#
loop_
_entity.id
_entity.type
_entity.pdbx_description
1 polymer ?
#
loop_
_entity_poly.entity_id
_entity_poly.type
_entity_poly.pdbx_seq_one_letter_code
_entity_poly.pdbx_strand_id
1 'polypeptide(L)'
;MKHLIGNPSEIGAIIRAARKAQKLRQDDAAGSVGVSESFMVKVERGAETVQWGKLFQILDGLGARVTIDIPEAGPELLSKEIARAQDRSDRWQLRAAARKAAAAKKSVSNG
;
A
#
# COMPACT_ATOMS: atom_id res chain seq x y z
N MET A 1 -20.65 -4.32 -1.89
CA MET A 1 -21.24 -2.98 -1.63
C MET A 1 -20.24 -1.93 -2.12
N LYS A 2 -20.68 -0.87 -2.79
CA LYS A 2 -19.83 0.28 -3.18
C LYS A 2 -20.05 1.39 -2.16
N HIS A 3 -18.97 2.06 -1.72
CA HIS A 3 -19.02 3.19 -0.79
C HIS A 3 -18.14 4.31 -1.35
N LEU A 4 -18.67 5.54 -1.39
CA LEU A 4 -17.93 6.71 -1.83
C LEU A 4 -17.03 7.19 -0.69
N ILE A 5 -15.76 7.45 -0.99
CA ILE A 5 -14.76 7.88 -0.02
C ILE A 5 -14.46 9.37 -0.28
N GLY A 6 -14.81 10.23 0.67
CA GLY A 6 -14.53 11.65 0.68
C GLY A 6 -13.36 12.06 1.59
N ASN A 7 -12.94 11.21 2.54
CA ASN A 7 -11.82 11.53 3.45
C ASN A 7 -11.02 10.29 3.92
N PRO A 8 -9.79 10.48 4.47
CA PRO A 8 -8.97 9.37 4.96
C PRO A 8 -9.60 8.54 6.08
N SER A 9 -10.45 9.12 6.92
CA SER A 9 -11.13 8.41 8.02
C SER A 9 -12.10 7.36 7.52
N GLU A 10 -12.73 7.56 6.37
CA GLU A 10 -13.59 6.57 5.74
C GLU A 10 -12.78 5.37 5.23
N ILE A 11 -11.57 5.58 4.69
CA ILE A 11 -10.66 4.47 4.34
C ILE A 11 -10.31 3.67 5.59
N GLY A 12 -9.96 4.36 6.68
CA GLY A 12 -9.66 3.71 7.96
C GLY A 12 -10.82 2.88 8.51
N ALA A 13 -12.05 3.40 8.40
CA ALA A 13 -13.27 2.71 8.79
C ALA A 13 -13.53 1.46 7.93
N ILE A 14 -13.31 1.54 6.61
CA ILE A 14 -13.45 0.40 5.69
C ILE A 14 -12.44 -0.71 6.06
N ILE A 15 -11.18 -0.35 6.29
CA ILE A 15 -10.13 -1.30 6.69
C ILE A 15 -10.50 -1.98 8.03
N ARG A 16 -10.95 -1.19 9.01
CA ARG A 16 -11.41 -1.70 10.30
C ARG A 16 -12.60 -2.65 10.16
N ALA A 17 -13.55 -2.32 9.29
CA ALA A 17 -14.71 -3.18 9.02
C ALA A 17 -14.29 -4.51 8.37
N ALA A 18 -13.41 -4.46 7.36
CA ALA A 18 -12.86 -5.65 6.71
C ALA A 18 -12.14 -6.56 7.71
N ARG A 19 -11.26 -6.00 8.55
CA ARG A 19 -10.57 -6.76 9.61
C ARG A 19 -11.55 -7.41 10.58
N LYS A 20 -12.54 -6.66 11.06
CA LYS A 20 -13.56 -7.18 12.00
C LYS A 20 -14.42 -8.28 11.38
N ALA A 21 -14.76 -8.18 10.09
CA ALA A 21 -15.48 -9.23 9.38
C ALA A 21 -14.68 -10.55 9.33
N GLN A 22 -13.36 -10.45 9.28
CA GLN A 22 -12.43 -11.59 9.35
C GLN A 22 -12.10 -12.02 10.79
N LYS A 23 -12.67 -11.37 11.81
CA LYS A 23 -12.45 -11.65 13.25
C LYS A 23 -10.98 -11.53 13.71
N LEU A 24 -10.18 -10.74 13.00
CA LEU A 24 -8.76 -10.53 13.34
C LEU A 24 -8.58 -9.43 14.38
N ARG A 25 -7.64 -9.58 15.32
CA ARG A 25 -7.15 -8.47 16.14
C ARG A 25 -6.20 -7.57 15.34
N GLN A 26 -5.91 -6.38 15.85
CA GLN A 26 -5.09 -5.40 15.12
C GLN A 26 -3.64 -5.87 14.94
N ASP A 27 -3.06 -6.45 15.99
CA ASP A 27 -1.74 -7.09 15.98
C ASP A 27 -1.70 -8.31 15.05
N ASP A 28 -2.71 -9.17 15.09
CA ASP A 28 -2.81 -10.33 14.19
C ASP A 28 -2.83 -9.91 12.71
N ALA A 29 -3.68 -8.94 12.38
CA ALA A 29 -3.78 -8.40 11.02
C ALA A 29 -2.52 -7.63 10.61
N ALA A 30 -1.89 -6.89 11.53
CA ALA A 30 -0.66 -6.17 11.24
C ALA A 30 0.49 -7.15 10.95
N GLY A 31 0.63 -8.19 11.78
CA GLY A 31 1.62 -9.25 11.60
C GLY A 31 1.44 -10.00 10.30
N SER A 32 0.20 -10.37 9.94
CA SER A 32 -0.06 -11.14 8.71
C SER A 32 0.28 -10.37 7.43
N VAL A 33 0.08 -9.05 7.42
CA VAL A 33 0.39 -8.21 6.26
C VAL A 33 1.78 -7.59 6.33
N GLY A 34 2.56 -7.80 7.39
CA GLY A 34 3.94 -7.29 7.50
C GLY A 34 4.05 -5.79 7.80
N VAL A 35 3.15 -5.24 8.61
CA VAL A 35 3.21 -3.87 9.13
C VAL A 35 3.24 -3.87 10.67
N SER A 36 3.58 -2.74 11.30
CA SER A 36 3.50 -2.65 12.76
C SER A 36 2.05 -2.43 13.23
N GLU A 37 1.72 -2.91 14.43
CA GLU A 37 0.40 -2.67 15.05
C GLU A 37 0.11 -1.17 15.16
N SER A 38 1.08 -0.36 15.58
CA SER A 38 0.91 1.11 15.65
C SER A 38 0.59 1.72 14.28
N PHE A 39 1.12 1.17 13.20
CA PHE A 39 0.78 1.60 11.85
C PHE A 39 -0.66 1.19 11.49
N MET A 40 -1.06 -0.05 11.79
CA MET A 40 -2.45 -0.51 11.61
C MET A 40 -3.44 0.38 12.38
N VAL A 41 -3.15 0.72 13.64
CA VAL A 41 -3.96 1.65 14.45
C VAL A 41 -4.03 3.04 13.80
N LYS A 42 -2.90 3.55 13.30
CA LYS A 42 -2.83 4.86 12.65
C LYS A 42 -3.72 4.90 11.39
N VAL A 43 -3.68 3.83 10.58
CA VAL A 43 -4.50 3.68 9.38
C VAL A 43 -5.98 3.60 9.73
N GLU A 44 -6.38 2.72 10.67
CA GLU A 44 -7.80 2.56 11.06
C GLU A 44 -8.43 3.83 11.65
N ARG A 45 -7.61 4.71 12.24
CA ARG A 45 -8.06 6.01 12.76
C ARG A 45 -8.17 7.09 11.70
N GLY A 46 -7.78 6.82 10.45
CA GLY A 46 -7.86 7.81 9.38
C GLY A 46 -6.79 8.89 9.44
N ALA A 47 -5.59 8.58 9.93
CA ALA A 47 -4.55 9.60 10.03
C ALA A 47 -4.30 10.27 8.67
N GLU A 48 -4.15 11.59 8.69
CA GLU A 48 -3.96 12.41 7.47
C GLU A 48 -2.73 11.97 6.65
N THR A 49 -1.71 11.44 7.33
CA THR A 49 -0.47 10.98 6.72
C THR A 49 -0.24 9.48 6.91
N VAL A 50 -0.41 8.72 5.83
CA VAL A 50 -0.08 7.29 5.77
C VAL A 50 0.81 7.01 4.57
N GLN A 51 1.73 6.06 4.73
CA GLN A 51 2.57 5.62 3.61
C GLN A 51 1.72 4.75 2.67
N TRP A 52 1.49 5.22 1.45
CA TRP A 52 0.70 4.54 0.42
C TRP A 52 1.09 3.07 0.22
N GLY A 53 2.39 2.77 0.14
CA GLY A 53 2.84 1.38 -0.04
C GLY A 53 2.34 0.44 1.05
N LYS A 54 2.42 0.86 2.32
CA LYS A 54 1.92 0.06 3.46
C LYS A 54 0.40 0.03 3.54
N LEU A 55 -0.26 1.11 3.14
CA LEU A 55 -1.72 1.14 3.04
C LEU A 55 -2.22 0.10 2.02
N PHE A 56 -1.64 0.10 0.81
CA PHE A 56 -1.98 -0.89 -0.22
C PHE A 56 -1.59 -2.32 0.19
N GLN A 57 -0.51 -2.50 0.93
CA GLN A 57 -0.14 -3.80 1.52
C GLN A 57 -1.20 -4.31 2.51
N ILE A 58 -1.76 -3.44 3.37
CA ILE A 58 -2.88 -3.82 4.26
C ILE A 58 -4.12 -4.18 3.45
N LEU A 59 -4.48 -3.36 2.46
CA LEU A 59 -5.66 -3.59 1.62
C LEU A 59 -5.57 -4.92 0.88
N ASP A 60 -4.43 -5.20 0.25
CA ASP A 60 -4.17 -6.47 -0.43
C ASP A 60 -4.23 -7.66 0.53
N GLY A 61 -3.56 -7.55 1.68
CA GLY A 61 -3.57 -8.61 2.70
C GLY A 61 -4.95 -8.88 3.33
N LEU A 62 -5.86 -7.91 3.30
CA LEU A 62 -7.26 -8.08 3.70
C LEU A 62 -8.17 -8.52 2.54
N GLY A 63 -7.64 -8.70 1.32
CA GLY A 63 -8.40 -9.06 0.12
C GLY A 63 -9.26 -7.92 -0.43
N ALA A 64 -8.95 -6.67 -0.08
CA ALA A 64 -9.69 -5.49 -0.53
C ALA A 64 -9.21 -5.02 -1.90
N ARG A 65 -10.15 -4.78 -2.81
CA ARG A 65 -9.89 -4.20 -4.14
C ARG A 65 -10.25 -2.72 -4.15
N VAL A 66 -9.34 -1.89 -4.65
CA VAL A 66 -9.57 -0.45 -4.84
C VAL A 66 -9.95 -0.21 -6.30
N THR A 67 -11.05 0.50 -6.52
CA THR A 67 -11.46 0.97 -7.84
C THR A 67 -11.68 2.46 -7.75
N ILE A 68 -11.12 3.21 -8.69
CA ILE A 68 -11.31 4.65 -8.82
C ILE A 68 -12.13 4.87 -10.08
N ASP A 69 -13.18 5.66 -9.95
CA ASP A 69 -14.05 6.05 -11.05
C ASP A 69 -13.66 7.46 -11.50
N ILE A 70 -13.27 7.59 -12.77
CA ILE A 70 -12.85 8.86 -13.39
C ILE A 70 -13.54 8.94 -14.75
N PRO A 71 -14.78 9.47 -14.81
CA PRO A 71 -15.58 9.48 -16.03
C PRO A 71 -14.93 10.18 -17.21
N GLU A 72 -14.11 11.20 -16.95
CA GLU A 72 -13.47 12.04 -17.97
C GLU A 72 -12.22 11.38 -18.57
N ALA A 73 -11.61 10.42 -17.87
CA ALA A 73 -10.40 9.76 -18.33
C ALA A 73 -10.74 8.52 -19.16
N GLY A 74 -10.63 8.65 -20.49
CA GLY A 74 -10.80 7.52 -21.40
C GLY A 74 -9.78 6.38 -21.15
N PRO A 75 -10.11 5.14 -21.56
CA PRO A 75 -9.31 3.95 -21.27
C PRO A 75 -7.89 3.99 -21.86
N GLU A 76 -7.70 4.64 -23.01
CA GLU A 76 -6.40 4.79 -23.65
C GLU A 76 -5.45 5.67 -22.82
N LEU A 77 -5.94 6.83 -22.37
CA LEU A 77 -5.17 7.74 -21.52
C LEU A 77 -4.79 7.07 -20.20
N LEU A 78 -5.74 6.37 -19.58
CA LEU A 78 -5.50 5.63 -18.34
C LEU A 78 -4.40 4.56 -18.52
N SER A 79 -4.50 3.75 -19.57
CA SER A 79 -3.52 2.69 -19.86
C SER A 79 -2.12 3.26 -20.07
N LYS A 80 -2.02 4.38 -20.79
CA LYS A 80 -0.77 5.09 -21.05
C LYS A 80 -0.13 5.63 -19.77
N GLU A 81 -0.89 6.22 -18.87
CA GLU A 81 -0.37 6.75 -17.60
C GLU A 81 0.02 5.63 -16.62
N ILE A 82 -0.73 4.53 -16.58
CA ILE A 82 -0.37 3.34 -15.79
C ILE A 82 0.95 2.75 -16.27
N ALA A 83 1.13 2.57 -17.58
CA ALA A 83 2.38 2.04 -18.14
C ALA A 83 3.59 2.92 -17.76
N ARG A 84 3.45 4.25 -17.86
CA ARG A 84 4.50 5.20 -17.43
C ARG A 84 4.81 5.14 -15.94
N ALA A 85 3.80 4.92 -15.10
CA ALA A 85 3.99 4.75 -13.66
C ALA A 85 4.75 3.45 -13.34
N GLN A 86 4.41 2.34 -14.03
CA GLN A 86 5.11 1.06 -13.92
C GLN A 86 6.58 1.21 -14.31
N ASP A 87 6.86 1.80 -15.48
CA ASP A 87 8.24 2.05 -15.92
C ASP A 87 9.07 2.86 -14.91
N ARG A 88 8.46 3.88 -14.27
CA ARG A 88 9.13 4.67 -13.23
C ARG A 88 9.41 3.83 -11.98
N SER A 89 8.44 3.03 -11.55
CA SER A 89 8.57 2.13 -10.41
C SER A 89 9.66 1.09 -10.64
N ASP A 90 9.67 0.45 -11.81
CA ASP A 90 10.61 -0.60 -12.17
C ASP A 90 12.05 -0.06 -12.20
N ARG A 91 12.24 1.13 -12.77
CA ARG A 91 13.55 1.82 -12.72
C ARG A 91 13.98 2.13 -11.29
N TRP A 92 13.07 2.55 -10.42
CA TRP A 92 13.39 2.83 -9.01
C TRP A 92 13.75 1.53 -8.26
N GLN A 93 12.96 0.47 -8.43
CA GLN A 93 13.20 -0.87 -7.87
C GLN A 93 14.57 -1.40 -8.30
N LEU A 94 14.90 -1.33 -9.59
CA LEU A 94 16.19 -1.75 -10.13
C LEU A 94 17.35 -1.00 -9.48
N ARG A 95 17.22 0.33 -9.32
CA ARG A 95 18.24 1.17 -8.69
C ARG A 95 18.37 0.89 -7.19
N ALA A 96 17.27 0.64 -6.49
CA ALA A 96 17.27 0.27 -5.09
C ALA A 96 17.96 -1.09 -4.86
N ALA A 97 17.65 -2.09 -5.69
CA ALA A 97 18.29 -3.40 -5.67
C ALA A 97 19.80 -3.30 -5.94
N ALA A 98 20.20 -2.54 -6.96
CA ALA A 98 21.61 -2.29 -7.28
C ALA A 98 22.37 -1.62 -6.12
N ARG A 99 21.76 -0.61 -5.46
CA ARG A 99 22.32 0.04 -4.28
C ARG A 99 22.52 -0.94 -3.12
N LYS A 100 21.52 -1.78 -2.84
CA LYS A 100 21.59 -2.80 -1.79
C LYS A 100 22.71 -3.82 -2.06
N ALA A 101 22.83 -4.28 -3.30
CA ALA A 101 23.89 -5.21 -3.72
C ALA A 101 25.30 -4.59 -3.59
N ALA A 102 25.46 -3.31 -3.96
CA ALA A 102 26.73 -2.60 -3.81
C ALA A 102 27.13 -2.43 -2.32
N ALA A 103 26.16 -2.11 -1.45
CA ALA A 103 26.39 -2.00 -0.01
C ALA A 103 26.85 -3.34 0.60
N ALA A 104 26.21 -4.45 0.21
CA ALA A 104 26.57 -5.79 0.68
C ALA A 104 27.98 -6.23 0.22
N LYS A 105 28.38 -5.90 -1.01
CA LYS A 105 29.74 -6.17 -1.49
C LYS A 105 30.81 -5.37 -0.72
N LYS A 106 30.49 -4.12 -0.36
CA LYS A 106 31.40 -3.26 0.41
C LYS A 106 31.61 -3.76 1.86
N SER A 107 30.59 -4.32 2.50
CA SER A 107 30.73 -4.90 3.84
C SER A 107 31.54 -6.20 3.88
N VAL A 108 31.50 -6.99 2.81
CA VAL A 108 32.27 -8.25 2.71
C VAL A 108 33.76 -7.99 2.41
N SER A 109 34.08 -6.92 1.69
CA SER A 109 35.46 -6.53 1.37
C SER A 109 36.22 -5.87 2.53
N ASN A 110 35.52 -5.44 3.59
CA ASN A 110 36.08 -4.68 4.70
C ASN A 110 36.20 -5.49 6.01
N GLY A 111 35.92 -6.79 5.97
CA GLY A 111 36.08 -7.74 7.09
C GLY A 111 37.08 -8.82 6.73
#